data_AF-A0A1A6HNL8-F1
#
_entry.id   AF-A0A1A6HNL8-F1
#
_cell.length_a   1.000
_cell.length_b   1.000
_cell.length_c   1.000
_cell.angle_alpha   90.00
_cell.angle_beta   90.00
_cell.angle_gamma   90.00
#
_symmetry.space_group_name_H-M   'P 1'
#
loop_
_entity.id
_entity.type
_entity.pdbx_description
1 polymer ?
#
loop_
_entity_poly.entity_id
_entity_poly.type
_entity_poly.pdbx_seq_one_letter_code
_entity_poly.pdbx_strand_id
1 'polypeptide(L)'
;SDNYIEPHYKEWYRVAVDALIEHGLEAYQEFLVKERVSDFLAEEEINYILKNVQKFAQNTERASDNSGDDGSSSGTYWPTQSDVEAPNLDLGWP
;
A
#
# COMPACT_ATOMS: atom_id res chain seq x y z
N SER A 1 11.91 -27.89 7.88
CA SER A 1 11.37 -26.71 7.18
C SER A 1 10.18 -26.15 7.94
N ASP A 2 10.30 -26.03 9.27
CA ASP A 2 9.17 -26.04 10.21
C ASP A 2 8.89 -24.69 10.88
N ASN A 3 9.32 -23.59 10.24
CA ASN A 3 9.06 -22.22 10.70
C ASN A 3 8.31 -21.40 9.64
N TYR A 4 7.57 -22.04 8.75
CA TYR A 4 6.67 -21.32 7.85
C TYR A 4 5.41 -20.95 8.64
N ILE A 5 5.37 -19.71 9.11
CA ILE A 5 4.15 -19.09 9.62
C ILE A 5 3.35 -18.67 8.39
N GLU A 6 2.20 -19.29 8.19
CA GLU A 6 1.31 -18.91 7.10
C GLU A 6 0.92 -17.44 7.27
N PRO A 7 1.05 -16.61 6.22
CA PRO A 7 0.67 -15.21 6.33
C PRO A 7 -0.83 -15.15 6.65
N HIS A 8 -1.17 -14.62 7.83
CA HIS A 8 -2.54 -14.31 8.21
C HIS A 8 -3.12 -13.10 7.44
N TYR A 9 -2.43 -12.64 6.40
CA TYR A 9 -2.88 -11.58 5.53
C TYR A 9 -4.11 -12.04 4.77
N LYS A 10 -5.16 -11.23 4.81
CA LYS A 10 -6.33 -11.41 3.96
C LYS A 10 -6.52 -10.15 3.13
N GLU A 11 -6.45 -10.31 1.82
CA GLU A 11 -6.51 -9.19 0.87
C GLU A 11 -7.77 -8.33 1.03
N TRP A 12 -8.89 -8.95 1.43
CA TRP A 12 -10.14 -8.23 1.64
C TRP A 12 -10.06 -7.19 2.77
N TYR A 13 -9.13 -7.30 3.73
CA TYR A 13 -8.94 -6.25 4.74
C TYR A 13 -8.54 -4.94 4.08
N ARG A 14 -7.56 -5.01 3.17
CA ARG A 14 -7.05 -3.85 2.43
C ARG A 14 -8.16 -3.24 1.58
N VAL A 15 -8.86 -4.06 0.81
CA VAL A 15 -9.92 -3.60 -0.09
C VAL A 15 -11.12 -3.00 0.67
N ALA A 16 -11.49 -3.58 1.82
CA ALA A 16 -12.55 -3.04 2.66
C ALA A 16 -12.16 -1.64 3.21
N VAL A 17 -10.91 -1.49 3.65
CA VAL A 17 -10.38 -0.20 4.12
C VAL A 17 -10.30 0.81 2.97
N ASP A 18 -9.87 0.41 1.77
CA ASP A 18 -9.87 1.29 0.59
C ASP A 18 -11.30 1.77 0.27
N ALA A 19 -12.28 0.87 0.26
CA ALA A 19 -13.69 1.23 0.06
C ALA A 19 -14.21 2.20 1.14
N LEU A 20 -13.83 1.98 2.40
CA LEU A 20 -14.14 2.89 3.51
C LEU A 20 -13.56 4.29 3.28
N ILE A 21 -12.30 4.37 2.86
CA ILE A 21 -11.56 5.61 2.64
C ILE A 21 -12.10 6.39 1.44
N GLU A 22 -12.42 5.70 0.35
CA GLU A 22 -12.83 6.31 -0.91
C GLU A 22 -14.31 6.70 -0.94
N HIS A 23 -15.17 5.86 -0.36
CA HIS A 23 -16.62 5.92 -0.52
C HIS A 23 -17.40 5.96 0.81
N GLY A 24 -16.72 5.80 1.95
CA GLY A 24 -17.32 5.92 3.28
C GLY A 24 -17.94 4.62 3.81
N LEU A 25 -18.65 4.76 4.94
CA LEU A 25 -19.17 3.63 5.73
C LEU A 25 -20.14 2.73 4.93
N GLU A 26 -21.00 3.32 4.09
CA GLU A 26 -21.99 2.54 3.33
C GLU A 26 -21.31 1.56 2.36
N ALA A 27 -20.29 2.04 1.63
CA ALA A 27 -19.52 1.20 0.71
C ALA A 27 -18.71 0.12 1.42
N TYR A 28 -18.17 0.42 2.61
CA TYR A 28 -17.53 -0.59 3.46
C TYR A 28 -18.50 -1.72 3.84
N GLN A 29 -19.70 -1.36 4.31
CA GLN A 29 -20.71 -2.35 4.72
C GLN A 29 -21.23 -3.15 3.50
N GLU A 30 -21.45 -2.51 2.35
CA GLU A 30 -21.81 -3.19 1.11
C GLU A 30 -20.73 -4.20 0.68
N PHE A 31 -19.46 -3.80 0.76
CA PHE A 31 -18.32 -4.66 0.45
C PHE A 31 -18.28 -5.91 1.35
N LEU A 32 -18.45 -5.75 2.66
CA LEU A 32 -18.47 -6.86 3.62
C LEU A 32 -19.60 -7.86 3.29
N VAL A 33 -20.80 -7.35 2.99
CA VAL A 33 -21.94 -8.20 2.61
C VAL A 33 -21.65 -8.96 1.32
N LYS A 34 -21.10 -8.27 0.32
CA LYS A 34 -20.76 -8.85 -0.99
C LYS A 34 -19.73 -9.97 -0.88
N GLU A 35 -18.66 -9.73 -0.14
CA GLU A 35 -17.56 -10.69 0.06
C GLU A 35 -17.86 -11.71 1.18
N ARG A 36 -19.03 -11.62 1.83
CA ARG A 36 -19.48 -12.48 2.96
C ARG A 36 -18.50 -12.52 4.11
N VAL A 37 -17.97 -11.34 4.45
CA VAL A 37 -16.97 -11.19 5.50
C VAL A 37 -17.62 -10.57 6.73
N SER A 38 -17.17 -10.99 7.91
CA SER A 38 -17.60 -10.38 9.16
C SER A 38 -17.01 -8.98 9.31
N ASP A 39 -17.76 -8.11 9.97
CA ASP A 39 -17.24 -6.81 10.38
C ASP A 39 -16.05 -7.02 11.33
N PHE A 40 -14.99 -6.25 11.10
CA PHE A 40 -13.71 -6.38 11.80
C PHE A 40 -13.20 -5.05 12.34
N LEU A 41 -13.81 -3.92 11.94
CA LEU A 41 -13.48 -2.60 12.47
C LEU A 41 -14.52 -2.21 13.51
N ALA A 42 -14.08 -1.79 14.68
CA ALA A 42 -14.96 -1.16 15.64
C ALA A 42 -15.40 0.23 15.15
N GLU A 43 -16.55 0.72 15.64
CA GLU A 43 -17.06 2.04 15.29
C GLU A 43 -16.04 3.16 15.57
N GLU A 44 -15.27 3.05 16.66
CA GLU A 44 -14.21 4.00 16.99
C GLU A 44 -13.08 4.00 15.95
N GLU A 45 -12.69 2.81 15.46
CA GLU A 45 -11.65 2.66 14.43
C GLU A 45 -12.13 3.23 13.09
N ILE A 46 -13.38 2.98 12.71
CA ILE A 46 -13.99 3.55 11.50
C ILE A 46 -13.94 5.08 11.56
N ASN A 47 -14.40 5.66 12.68
CA ASN A 47 -14.37 7.11 12.88
C ASN A 47 -12.94 7.66 12.87
N TYR A 48 -12.00 6.95 13.47
CA TYR A 48 -10.60 7.32 13.49
C TYR A 48 -10.00 7.33 12.08
N ILE A 49 -10.22 6.28 11.28
CA ILE A 49 -9.73 6.17 9.91
C ILE A 49 -10.29 7.33 9.08
N LEU A 50 -11.61 7.51 9.06
CA LEU A 50 -12.27 8.55 8.27
C LEU A 50 -11.81 9.97 8.65
N LYS A 51 -11.48 10.21 9.92
CA LYS A 51 -11.01 11.51 10.42
C LYS A 51 -9.56 11.80 10.05
N ASN A 52 -8.69 10.80 10.05
CA ASN A 52 -7.23 10.99 9.91
C ASN A 52 -6.71 10.67 8.51
N VAL A 53 -7.55 10.13 7.63
CA VAL A 53 -7.21 9.93 6.22
C VAL A 53 -6.80 11.25 5.58
N GLN A 54 -5.52 11.34 5.26
CA GLN A 54 -4.98 12.38 4.41
C GLN A 54 -4.77 11.76 3.03
N LYS A 55 -5.61 12.13 2.06
CA LYS A 55 -5.39 11.74 0.67
C LYS A 55 -4.03 12.28 0.26
N PHE A 56 -3.05 11.39 0.10
CA PHE A 56 -1.81 11.76 -0.57
C PHE A 56 -2.22 12.26 -1.95
N ALA A 57 -1.95 13.54 -2.23
CA ALA A 57 -2.03 14.03 -3.59
C ALA A 57 -1.10 13.13 -4.40
N GLN A 58 -1.66 12.36 -5.33
CA GLN A 58 -0.87 11.59 -6.27
C GLN A 58 0.03 12.62 -6.96
N ASN A 59 1.30 12.68 -6.57
CA ASN A 59 2.26 13.50 -7.28
C ASN A 59 2.32 12.92 -8.67
N THR A 60 1.56 13.54 -9.57
CA THR A 60 1.52 13.23 -10.98
C THR A 60 2.82 13.74 -11.57
N GLU A 61 3.91 13.08 -11.24
CA GLU A 61 5.06 12.99 -12.14
C GLU A 61 4.70 11.90 -13.14
N ARG A 62 3.73 12.23 -14.00
CA ARG A 62 3.64 11.63 -15.32
C ARG A 62 4.96 11.94 -15.98
N ALA A 63 5.88 10.99 -15.93
CA ALA A 63 6.93 10.87 -16.93
C ALA A 63 6.20 10.84 -18.28
N SER A 64 6.15 12.00 -18.92
CA SER A 64 5.71 12.13 -20.29
C SER A 64 6.73 11.38 -21.14
N ASP A 65 6.33 10.17 -21.50
CA ASP A 65 6.74 9.40 -22.66
C ASP A 65 7.57 10.19 -23.70
N ASN A 66 8.79 9.71 -23.99
CA ASN A 66 9.09 9.34 -25.37
C ASN A 66 10.28 8.36 -25.49
N SER A 67 9.96 7.19 -26.03
CA SER A 67 10.79 6.32 -26.89
C SER A 67 11.71 5.27 -26.25
N GLY A 68 11.20 4.03 -26.27
CA GLY A 68 11.90 2.88 -26.86
C GLY A 68 12.88 2.13 -25.98
N ASP A 69 12.53 0.94 -25.51
CA ASP A 69 12.92 -0.30 -26.20
C ASP A 69 12.36 -1.51 -25.42
N ASP A 70 12.26 -2.59 -26.16
CA ASP A 70 11.60 -3.85 -25.95
C ASP A 70 12.27 -4.74 -24.88
N GLY A 71 11.46 -5.60 -24.26
CA GLY A 71 11.95 -6.83 -23.66
C GLY A 71 12.27 -6.84 -22.16
N SER A 72 11.52 -7.70 -21.48
CA SER A 72 11.91 -8.41 -20.26
C SER A 72 11.40 -7.86 -18.92
N SER A 73 10.51 -8.69 -18.37
CA SER A 73 9.96 -8.69 -17.02
C SER A 73 11.00 -8.64 -15.90
N SER A 74 10.53 -8.14 -14.75
CA SER A 74 11.07 -8.29 -13.38
C SER A 74 12.01 -7.21 -12.85
N GLY A 75 11.43 -6.32 -12.04
CA GLY A 75 12.06 -5.85 -10.80
C GLY A 75 12.86 -4.56 -10.88
N THR A 76 12.23 -3.41 -11.08
CA THR A 76 12.87 -2.13 -10.75
C THR A 76 12.57 -1.79 -9.30
N TYR A 77 13.24 -2.51 -8.39
CA TYR A 77 13.55 -1.99 -7.07
C TYR A 77 14.74 -1.03 -7.24
N TRP A 78 14.69 0.11 -6.55
CA TRP A 78 15.71 1.17 -6.45
C TRP A 78 15.67 2.26 -7.54
N PRO A 79 15.73 3.55 -7.15
CA PRO A 79 15.91 4.65 -8.09
C PRO A 79 17.23 4.44 -8.83
N THR A 80 17.21 4.60 -10.15
CA THR A 80 18.38 4.38 -11.03
C THR A 80 19.54 5.33 -10.73
N GLN A 81 19.31 6.44 -10.02
CA GLN A 81 20.35 7.32 -9.50
C GLN A 81 20.07 7.74 -8.06
N SER A 82 21.09 7.63 -7.20
CA SER A 82 21.15 8.34 -5.92
C SER A 82 21.93 9.63 -6.14
N ASP A 83 21.27 10.79 -6.07
CA ASP A 83 21.94 12.11 -6.10
C ASP A 83 22.70 12.42 -4.79
N VAL A 84 22.66 11.49 -3.84
CA VAL A 84 23.38 11.59 -2.55
C VAL A 84 24.60 10.68 -2.61
N GLU A 85 25.78 11.30 -2.45
CA GLU A 85 27.03 10.59 -2.26
C GLU A 85 26.93 9.71 -0.99
N ALA A 86 27.33 8.45 -1.08
CA ALA A 86 27.26 7.53 0.05
C ALA A 86 28.07 8.11 1.23
N PRO A 87 27.50 8.15 2.45
CA PRO A 87 28.24 8.67 3.61
C PRO A 87 29.50 7.82 3.84
N ASN A 88 30.60 8.47 4.23
CA ASN A 88 31.88 7.84 4.53
C ASN A 88 31.77 6.99 5.82
N LEU A 89 31.45 5.71 5.64
CA LEU A 89 31.24 4.78 6.75
C LEU A 89 32.60 4.18 7.22
N ASP A 90 33.31 4.84 8.15
CA ASP A 90 34.50 4.28 8.83
C ASP A 90 34.16 3.56 10.16
N LEU A 91 32.89 3.26 10.40
CA LEU A 91 32.47 2.48 11.56
C LEU A 91 31.42 1.47 11.11
N GLY A 92 31.79 0.19 11.15
CA GLY A 92 30.90 -0.92 10.79
C GLY A 92 29.63 -0.95 11.63
N TRP A 93 28.58 -1.55 11.06
CA TRP A 93 27.35 -1.84 11.80
C TRP A 93 27.67 -2.73 13.03
N PRO A 94 27.05 -2.49 14.19
CA PRO A 94 27.31 -3.24 15.43
C PRO A 94 26.95 -4.72 15.33
#